data_AF-A0A2D9KN59-F1
#
_entry.id   AF-A0A2D9KN59-F1
#
_cell.length_a   1.000
_cell.length_b   1.000
_cell.length_c   1.000
_cell.angle_alpha   90.00
_cell.angle_beta   90.00
_cell.angle_gamma   90.00
#
_symmetry.space_group_name_H-M   'P 1'
#
loop_
_entity.id
_entity.type
_entity.pdbx_description
1 polymer ?
#
loop_
_entity_poly.entity_id
_entity_poly.type
_entity_poly.pdbx_seq_one_letter_code
_entity_poly.pdbx_strand_id
1 'polypeptide(L)'
;MATKTNTSGSKVYLTVVDQWLDTLPAADSEDFREFAEYTPSIIEIWVFAGILGYEGKFTDLSRWVKMKYKKLNRREILNSEIAALHADIQELRMAITSGEIKGDNGAQRLAALEKELRSHIESSEKMNRSADKRGLILAGADRVMREMTAIFKDDPQFSEPIENAINAVWAKLSSELSNG
;
A
#
# COMPACT_ATOMS: atom_id res chain seq x y z
N MET A 1 -24.01 31.37 27.79
CA MET A 1 -24.20 30.42 26.67
C MET A 1 -22.84 30.18 26.04
N ALA A 2 -22.29 28.97 26.16
CA ALA A 2 -21.03 28.60 25.52
C ALA A 2 -21.34 27.79 24.26
N THR A 3 -21.06 28.38 23.10
CA THR A 3 -21.27 27.77 21.79
C THR A 3 -20.22 26.68 21.58
N LYS A 4 -20.61 25.40 21.66
CA LYS A 4 -19.77 24.29 21.23
C LYS A 4 -19.75 24.25 19.71
N THR A 5 -18.58 24.50 19.13
CA THR A 5 -18.30 24.28 17.71
C THR A 5 -18.35 22.78 17.42
N ASN A 6 -19.37 22.33 16.69
CA ASN A 6 -19.46 20.96 16.19
C ASN A 6 -18.43 20.76 15.05
N THR A 7 -17.45 19.92 15.28
CA THR A 7 -16.51 19.42 14.27
C THR A 7 -17.24 18.43 13.35
N SER A 8 -18.02 18.95 12.39
CA SER A 8 -18.88 18.16 11.50
C SER A 8 -18.12 17.46 10.35
N GLY A 9 -16.80 17.64 10.23
CA GLY A 9 -16.03 17.10 9.12
C GLY A 9 -15.74 15.59 9.19
N SER A 10 -15.81 14.95 10.35
CA SER A 10 -15.37 13.55 10.49
C SER A 10 -16.46 12.51 10.18
N LYS A 11 -17.74 12.83 10.37
CA LYS A 11 -18.83 11.85 10.26
C LYS A 11 -19.39 11.70 8.83
N VAL A 12 -19.25 12.73 7.99
CA VAL A 12 -19.85 12.76 6.64
C VAL A 12 -19.11 11.86 5.63
N TYR A 13 -17.82 11.57 5.83
CA TYR A 13 -17.04 10.77 4.87
C TYR A 13 -17.12 9.25 5.09
N LEU A 14 -17.48 8.80 6.30
CA LEU A 14 -17.75 7.38 6.56
C LEU A 14 -18.95 6.89 5.74
N THR A 15 -19.91 7.79 5.49
CA THR A 15 -21.18 7.40 4.90
C THR A 15 -21.08 6.99 3.45
N VAL A 16 -20.16 7.52 2.64
CA VAL A 16 -20.17 7.22 1.18
C VAL A 16 -19.80 5.75 0.90
N VAL A 17 -18.74 5.25 1.55
CA VAL A 17 -18.32 3.85 1.38
C VAL A 17 -19.28 2.92 2.12
N ASP A 18 -19.71 3.28 3.34
CA ASP A 18 -20.68 2.47 4.08
C ASP A 18 -22.03 2.38 3.32
N GLN A 19 -22.53 3.50 2.75
CA GLN A 19 -23.75 3.52 1.92
C GLN A 19 -23.60 2.69 0.65
N TRP A 20 -22.46 2.77 -0.03
CA TRP A 20 -22.21 1.91 -1.19
C TRP A 20 -22.20 0.43 -0.79
N LEU A 21 -21.54 0.06 0.31
CA LEU A 21 -21.55 -1.31 0.81
C LEU A 21 -22.95 -1.82 1.16
N ASP A 22 -23.86 -0.93 1.57
CA ASP A 22 -25.27 -1.26 1.82
C ASP A 22 -26.08 -1.50 0.54
N THR A 23 -25.57 -1.06 -0.63
CA THR A 23 -26.20 -1.33 -1.94
C THR A 23 -25.80 -2.68 -2.54
N LEU A 24 -24.72 -3.29 -2.02
CA LEU A 24 -24.22 -4.57 -2.51
C LEU A 24 -25.01 -5.76 -1.91
N PRO A 25 -25.04 -6.91 -2.61
CA PRO A 25 -25.41 -8.17 -1.99
C PRO A 25 -24.60 -8.42 -0.72
N ALA A 26 -25.22 -9.04 0.29
CA ALA A 26 -24.59 -9.25 1.59
C ALA A 26 -23.26 -10.02 1.50
N ALA A 27 -23.18 -11.02 0.62
CA ALA A 27 -21.96 -11.78 0.36
C ALA A 27 -20.81 -10.89 -0.15
N ASP A 28 -21.04 -10.13 -1.22
CA ASP A 28 -20.02 -9.24 -1.81
C ASP A 28 -19.57 -8.15 -0.82
N SER A 29 -20.51 -7.66 0.00
CA SER A 29 -20.26 -6.66 1.04
C SER A 29 -19.40 -7.22 2.18
N GLU A 30 -19.59 -8.49 2.56
CA GLU A 30 -18.78 -9.19 3.57
C GLU A 30 -17.39 -9.52 3.02
N ASP A 31 -17.31 -10.08 1.82
CA ASP A 31 -16.06 -10.41 1.11
C ASP A 31 -15.18 -9.17 0.94
N PHE A 32 -15.77 -8.02 0.58
CA PHE A 32 -15.04 -6.76 0.48
C PHE A 32 -14.47 -6.32 1.83
N ARG A 33 -15.25 -6.44 2.92
CA ARG A 33 -14.79 -6.04 4.26
C ARG A 33 -13.66 -6.94 4.74
N GLU A 34 -13.76 -8.25 4.53
CA GLU A 34 -12.71 -9.20 4.87
C GLU A 34 -11.43 -8.88 4.08
N PHE A 35 -11.55 -8.71 2.76
CA PHE A 35 -10.42 -8.33 1.92
C PHE A 35 -9.80 -7.00 2.36
N ALA A 36 -10.63 -6.00 2.64
CA ALA A 36 -10.17 -4.69 3.10
C ALA A 36 -9.52 -4.73 4.48
N GLU A 37 -9.80 -5.71 5.33
CA GLU A 37 -9.14 -5.89 6.62
C GLU A 37 -7.71 -6.40 6.47
N TYR A 38 -7.53 -7.48 5.70
CA TYR A 38 -6.24 -8.17 5.61
C TYR A 38 -5.28 -7.58 4.58
N THR A 39 -5.79 -6.92 3.53
CA THR A 39 -4.95 -6.43 2.42
C THR A 39 -4.25 -5.10 2.77
N PRO A 40 -2.91 -5.03 2.87
CA PRO A 40 -2.23 -3.77 3.23
C PRO A 40 -2.30 -2.71 2.12
N SER A 41 -2.41 -3.15 0.86
CA SER A 41 -2.38 -2.27 -0.31
C SER A 41 -3.72 -1.57 -0.52
N ILE A 42 -3.76 -0.26 -0.25
CA ILE A 42 -4.98 0.53 -0.50
C ILE A 42 -5.38 0.57 -1.99
N ILE A 43 -4.43 0.35 -2.90
CA ILE A 43 -4.71 0.30 -4.33
C ILE A 43 -5.44 -0.99 -4.70
N GLU A 44 -5.04 -2.12 -4.13
CA GLU A 44 -5.75 -3.39 -4.36
C GLU A 44 -7.18 -3.31 -3.83
N ILE A 45 -7.38 -2.70 -2.66
CA ILE A 45 -8.72 -2.44 -2.13
C ILE A 45 -9.52 -1.52 -3.06
N TRP A 46 -8.89 -0.49 -3.63
CA TRP A 46 -9.52 0.40 -4.60
C TRP A 46 -9.93 -0.31 -5.89
N VAL A 47 -9.06 -1.17 -6.42
CA VAL A 47 -9.38 -1.96 -7.62
C VAL A 47 -10.53 -2.93 -7.33
N PHE A 48 -10.52 -3.61 -6.17
CA PHE A 48 -11.62 -4.50 -5.80
C PHE A 48 -12.93 -3.74 -5.61
N ALA A 49 -12.90 -2.56 -4.99
CA ALA A 49 -14.07 -1.70 -4.87
C ALA A 49 -14.62 -1.31 -6.25
N GLY A 50 -13.75 -1.01 -7.22
CA GLY A 50 -14.14 -0.71 -8.60
C GLY A 50 -14.80 -1.89 -9.32
N ILE A 51 -14.32 -3.12 -9.10
CA ILE A 51 -14.95 -4.35 -9.65
C ILE A 51 -16.37 -4.52 -9.09
N LEU A 52 -16.58 -4.16 -7.83
CA LEU A 52 -17.88 -4.18 -7.16
C LEU A 52 -18.72 -2.92 -7.44
N GLY A 53 -18.33 -2.06 -8.39
CA GLY A 53 -19.12 -0.92 -8.82
C GLY A 53 -19.03 0.32 -7.93
N TYR A 54 -17.95 0.50 -7.16
CA TYR A 54 -17.74 1.74 -6.40
C TYR A 54 -17.44 2.93 -7.33
N GLU A 55 -18.32 3.93 -7.34
CA GLU A 55 -18.17 5.16 -8.14
C GLU A 55 -17.60 6.36 -7.35
N GLY A 56 -17.34 6.18 -6.04
CA GLY A 56 -16.82 7.24 -5.17
C GLY A 56 -15.34 7.55 -5.41
N LYS A 57 -14.76 8.49 -4.65
CA LYS A 57 -13.35 8.90 -4.85
C LYS A 57 -12.38 7.98 -4.10
N PHE A 58 -11.18 7.82 -4.66
CA PHE A 58 -10.07 7.10 -4.03
C PHE A 58 -9.75 7.63 -2.63
N THR A 59 -9.80 8.95 -2.45
CA THR A 59 -9.55 9.61 -1.16
C THR A 59 -10.54 9.20 -0.08
N ASP A 60 -11.80 8.95 -0.45
CA ASP A 60 -12.85 8.59 0.48
C ASP A 60 -12.70 7.14 0.92
N LEU A 61 -12.41 6.23 -0.02
CA LEU A 61 -12.08 4.84 0.29
C LEU A 61 -10.80 4.74 1.12
N SER A 62 -9.73 5.46 0.74
CA SER A 62 -8.47 5.49 1.48
C SER A 62 -8.66 5.92 2.93
N ARG A 63 -9.51 6.91 3.17
CA ARG A 63 -9.83 7.38 4.52
C ARG A 63 -10.68 6.37 5.28
N TRP A 64 -11.71 5.81 4.64
CA TRP A 64 -12.58 4.78 5.23
C TRP A 64 -11.77 3.58 5.72
N VAL A 65 -10.86 3.03 4.88
CA VAL A 65 -9.99 1.90 5.25
C VAL A 65 -9.12 2.25 6.46
N LYS A 66 -8.49 3.42 6.47
CA LYS A 66 -7.62 3.86 7.58
C LYS A 66 -8.38 4.07 8.89
N MET A 67 -9.66 4.42 8.82
CA MET A 67 -10.50 4.63 9.99
C MET A 67 -11.10 3.32 10.52
N LYS A 68 -11.56 2.43 9.63
CA LYS A 68 -12.16 1.13 10.02
C LYS A 68 -11.11 0.12 10.44
N TYR A 69 -10.00 0.04 9.72
CA TYR A 69 -8.97 -0.96 9.93
C TYR A 69 -7.68 -0.30 10.40
N LYS A 70 -7.36 -0.48 11.68
CA LYS A 70 -6.04 -0.12 12.22
C LYS A 70 -5.01 -1.15 11.82
N LYS A 71 -4.52 -1.02 10.58
CA LYS A 71 -3.50 -1.92 10.05
C LYS A 71 -2.14 -1.62 10.67
N LEU A 72 -1.41 -2.68 10.96
CA LEU A 72 -0.05 -2.58 11.47
C LEU A 72 0.85 -1.92 10.42
N ASN A 73 1.45 -0.79 10.75
CA ASN A 73 2.42 -0.14 9.88
C ASN A 73 3.80 -0.81 10.01
N ARG A 74 3.95 -1.95 9.35
CA ARG A 74 5.18 -2.78 9.40
C ARG A 74 6.43 -1.99 9.00
N ARG A 75 6.29 -1.03 8.07
CA ARG A 75 7.39 -0.15 7.65
C ARG A 75 7.83 0.80 8.75
N GLU A 76 6.88 1.42 9.44
CA GLU A 76 7.18 2.34 10.54
C GLU A 76 7.80 1.60 11.72
N ILE A 77 7.29 0.40 12.04
CA ILE A 77 7.88 -0.48 13.06
C ILE A 77 9.32 -0.82 12.70
N LEU A 78 9.56 -1.34 11.49
CA LEU A 78 10.90 -1.71 11.06
C LEU A 78 11.86 -0.51 11.02
N ASN A 79 11.39 0.67 10.62
CA ASN A 79 12.20 1.89 10.66
C ASN A 79 12.52 2.32 12.10
N SER A 80 11.58 2.15 13.04
CA SER A 80 11.82 2.42 14.45
C SER A 80 12.84 1.45 15.05
N GLU A 81 12.77 0.17 14.67
CA GLU A 81 13.73 -0.86 15.09
C GLU A 81 15.14 -0.59 14.52
N ILE A 82 15.25 -0.17 13.25
CA ILE A 82 16.52 0.26 12.65
C ILE A 82 17.14 1.42 13.43
N ALA A 83 16.33 2.41 13.82
CA ALA A 83 16.81 3.57 14.58
C ALA A 83 17.28 3.19 15.99
N ALA A 84 16.51 2.34 16.69
CA ALA A 84 16.87 1.83 18.01
C ALA A 84 18.16 1.01 17.94
N LEU A 85 18.24 0.07 17.00
CA LEU A 85 19.42 -0.79 16.81
C LEU A 85 20.67 0.02 16.44
N HIS A 86 20.51 1.09 15.65
CA HIS A 86 21.61 2.01 15.37
C HIS A 86 22.07 2.75 16.63
N ALA A 87 21.16 3.18 17.51
CA ALA A 87 21.50 3.81 18.78
C ALA A 87 22.25 2.84 19.71
N ASP A 88 21.77 1.60 19.84
CA ASP A 88 22.40 0.55 20.64
C ASP A 88 23.84 0.26 20.17
N ILE A 89 24.06 0.26 18.85
CA ILE A 89 25.41 0.13 18.26
C ILE A 89 26.33 1.28 18.69
N GLN A 90 25.83 2.52 18.72
CA GLN A 90 26.65 3.67 19.15
C GLN A 90 26.97 3.59 20.64
N GLU A 91 26.00 3.25 21.47
CA GLU A 91 26.20 3.08 22.92
C GLU A 91 27.24 1.99 23.20
N LEU A 92 27.15 0.85 22.51
CA LEU A 92 28.13 -0.23 22.64
C LEU A 92 29.54 0.21 22.20
N ARG A 93 29.67 0.98 21.11
CA ARG A 93 30.96 1.54 20.67
C ARG A 93 31.57 2.46 21.73
N MET A 94 30.74 3.28 22.38
CA MET A 94 31.18 4.17 23.45
C MET A 94 31.65 3.37 24.67
N ALA A 95 30.89 2.38 25.12
CA ALA A 95 31.25 1.52 26.26
C ALA A 95 32.53 0.69 26.04
N ILE A 96 32.80 0.27 24.80
CA ILE A 96 34.08 -0.38 24.44
C ILE A 96 35.22 0.63 24.52
N THR A 97 35.01 1.85 24.03
CA THR A 97 36.04 2.90 23.98
C THR A 97 36.37 3.45 25.37
N SER A 98 35.37 3.56 26.26
CA SER A 98 35.56 3.99 27.65
C SER A 98 36.21 2.91 28.54
N GLY A 99 36.33 1.67 28.04
CA GLY A 99 36.90 0.55 28.77
C GLY A 99 35.93 -0.15 29.73
N GLU A 100 34.64 0.24 29.74
CA GLU A 100 33.58 -0.43 30.50
C GLU A 100 33.35 -1.87 30.03
N ILE A 101 33.58 -2.12 28.75
CA ILE A 101 33.49 -3.45 28.13
C ILE A 101 34.85 -3.84 27.56
N LYS A 102 35.28 -5.08 27.85
CA LYS A 102 36.50 -5.65 27.26
C LYS A 102 36.39 -5.70 25.73
N GLY A 103 37.43 -5.22 25.05
CA GLY A 103 37.49 -5.10 23.58
C GLY A 103 37.06 -6.36 22.83
N ASP A 104 37.55 -7.54 23.22
CA ASP A 104 37.23 -8.80 22.52
C ASP A 104 35.74 -9.18 22.63
N ASN A 105 35.14 -9.03 23.82
CA ASN A 105 33.72 -9.29 24.04
C ASN A 105 32.84 -8.23 23.37
N GLY A 106 33.29 -6.97 23.39
CA GLY A 106 32.62 -5.87 22.73
C GLY A 106 32.60 -6.00 21.22
N ALA A 107 33.73 -6.37 20.61
CA ALA A 107 33.87 -6.53 19.17
C ALA A 107 32.94 -7.63 18.61
N GLN A 108 32.79 -8.75 19.32
CA GLN A 108 31.86 -9.81 18.92
C GLN A 108 30.40 -9.35 18.94
N ARG A 109 29.98 -8.66 20.01
CA ARG A 109 28.61 -8.13 20.14
C ARG A 109 28.35 -7.03 19.11
N LEU A 110 29.33 -6.16 18.87
CA LEU A 110 29.23 -5.10 17.87
C LEU A 110 29.04 -5.70 16.47
N ALA A 111 29.84 -6.71 16.10
CA ALA A 111 29.70 -7.39 14.83
C ALA A 111 28.33 -8.07 14.66
N ALA A 112 27.74 -8.60 15.74
CA ALA A 112 26.40 -9.18 15.72
C ALA A 112 25.32 -8.12 15.45
N LEU A 113 25.33 -7.01 16.19
CA LEU A 113 24.36 -5.91 16.01
C LEU A 113 24.49 -5.27 14.62
N GLU A 114 25.70 -5.06 14.12
CA GLU A 114 25.94 -4.52 12.77
C GLU A 114 25.48 -5.46 11.65
N LYS A 115 25.51 -6.78 11.88
CA LYS A 115 24.92 -7.75 10.96
C LYS A 115 23.40 -7.67 10.97
N GLU A 116 22.79 -7.55 12.15
CA GLU A 116 21.34 -7.42 12.32
C GLU A 116 20.81 -6.12 11.70
N LEU A 117 21.53 -5.01 11.90
CA LEU A 117 21.20 -3.72 11.28
C LEU A 117 21.16 -3.81 9.76
N ARG A 118 22.16 -4.44 9.15
CA ARG A 118 22.18 -4.66 7.69
C ARG A 118 21.01 -5.54 7.22
N SER A 119 20.66 -6.56 7.99
CA SER A 119 19.50 -7.43 7.71
C SER A 119 18.17 -6.65 7.76
N HIS A 120 17.99 -5.75 8.74
CA HIS A 120 16.81 -4.90 8.84
C HIS A 120 16.73 -3.89 7.69
N ILE A 121 17.87 -3.27 7.32
CA ILE A 121 17.95 -2.36 6.16
C ILE A 121 17.58 -3.11 4.88
N GLU A 122 18.14 -4.29 4.64
CA GLU A 122 17.82 -5.11 3.47
C GLU A 122 16.32 -5.49 3.43
N SER A 123 15.75 -5.83 4.57
CA SER A 123 14.31 -6.14 4.70
C SER A 123 13.45 -4.91 4.40
N SER A 124 13.86 -3.72 4.84
CA SER A 124 13.20 -2.44 4.54
C SER A 124 13.27 -2.11 3.05
N GLU A 125 14.42 -2.32 2.41
CA GLU A 125 14.57 -2.16 0.96
C GLU A 125 13.69 -3.12 0.17
N LYS A 126 13.63 -4.41 0.55
CA LYS A 126 12.74 -5.38 -0.09
C LYS A 126 11.27 -4.97 0.04
N MET A 127 10.87 -4.45 1.20
CA MET A 127 9.52 -3.93 1.43
C MET A 127 9.22 -2.69 0.57
N ASN A 128 10.23 -1.84 0.32
CA ASN A 128 10.09 -0.69 -0.55
C ASN A 128 10.05 -1.08 -2.04
N ARG A 129 10.78 -2.12 -2.45
CA ARG A 129 10.73 -2.68 -3.81
C ARG A 129 9.44 -3.44 -4.09
N SER A 130 8.86 -4.15 -3.13
CA SER A 130 7.53 -4.75 -3.28
C SER A 130 6.40 -3.70 -3.28
N ALA A 131 6.68 -2.50 -2.75
CA ALA A 131 5.83 -1.32 -2.89
C ALA A 131 6.01 -0.59 -4.24
N ASP A 132 6.69 -1.18 -5.23
CA ASP A 132 6.71 -0.74 -6.64
C ASP A 132 5.34 -0.97 -7.29
N LYS A 133 4.35 -0.28 -6.71
CA LYS A 133 2.92 -0.26 -7.06
C LYS A 133 2.71 0.06 -8.52
N ARG A 134 3.62 0.79 -9.16
CA ARG A 134 3.54 1.04 -10.60
C ARG A 134 3.71 -0.26 -11.38
N GLY A 135 4.69 -1.09 -11.05
CA GLY A 135 4.87 -2.40 -11.69
C GLY A 135 3.67 -3.34 -11.50
N LEU A 136 3.11 -3.39 -10.28
CA LEU A 136 1.94 -4.22 -9.97
C LEU A 136 0.64 -3.71 -10.61
N ILE A 137 0.40 -2.39 -10.62
CA ILE A 137 -0.75 -1.78 -11.30
C ILE A 137 -0.64 -1.98 -12.81
N LEU A 138 0.55 -1.79 -13.38
CA LEU A 138 0.78 -2.00 -14.81
C LEU A 138 0.61 -3.47 -15.19
N ALA A 139 1.09 -4.40 -14.37
CA ALA A 139 0.87 -5.83 -14.58
C ALA A 139 -0.62 -6.23 -14.45
N GLY A 140 -1.34 -5.64 -13.50
CA GLY A 140 -2.78 -5.84 -13.34
C GLY A 140 -3.59 -5.25 -14.50
N ALA A 141 -3.27 -4.03 -14.93
CA ALA A 141 -3.89 -3.40 -16.09
C ALA A 141 -3.64 -4.22 -17.37
N ASP A 142 -2.40 -4.68 -17.56
CA ASP A 142 -2.02 -5.57 -18.67
C ASP A 142 -2.77 -6.91 -18.62
N ARG A 143 -3.01 -7.48 -17.43
CA ARG A 143 -3.86 -8.68 -17.29
C ARG A 143 -5.31 -8.41 -17.68
N VAL A 144 -5.90 -7.32 -17.21
CA VAL A 144 -7.29 -6.93 -17.55
C VAL A 144 -7.45 -6.69 -19.04
N MET A 145 -6.50 -6.00 -19.67
CA MET A 145 -6.52 -5.75 -21.12
C MET A 145 -6.49 -7.07 -21.91
N ARG A 146 -5.64 -8.04 -21.51
CA ARG A 146 -5.58 -9.35 -22.17
C ARG A 146 -6.87 -10.16 -22.04
N GLU A 147 -7.48 -10.18 -20.87
CA GLU A 147 -8.75 -10.87 -20.66
C GLU A 147 -9.88 -10.22 -21.46
N MET A 148 -9.92 -8.88 -21.50
CA MET A 148 -10.90 -8.14 -22.28
C MET A 148 -10.78 -8.46 -23.78
N THR A 149 -9.56 -8.45 -24.32
CA THR A 149 -9.33 -8.88 -25.71
C THR A 149 -9.72 -10.35 -25.92
N ALA A 150 -9.41 -11.24 -24.98
CA ALA A 150 -9.74 -12.66 -25.10
C ALA A 150 -11.25 -12.94 -25.08
N ILE A 151 -12.03 -12.19 -24.29
CA ILE A 151 -13.49 -12.31 -24.20
C ILE A 151 -14.17 -11.90 -25.51
N PHE A 152 -13.70 -10.81 -26.12
CA PHE A 152 -14.33 -10.22 -27.31
C PHE A 152 -13.65 -10.60 -28.63
N LYS A 153 -12.63 -11.46 -28.61
CA LYS A 153 -11.82 -11.80 -29.80
C LYS A 153 -12.64 -12.36 -30.97
N ASP A 154 -13.72 -13.08 -30.67
CA ASP A 154 -14.56 -13.78 -31.65
C ASP A 154 -15.76 -12.92 -32.09
N ASP A 155 -15.91 -11.71 -31.53
CA ASP A 155 -16.94 -10.74 -31.92
C ASP A 155 -16.31 -9.59 -32.74
N PRO A 156 -16.47 -9.58 -34.08
CA PRO A 156 -15.90 -8.57 -34.95
C PRO A 156 -16.39 -7.15 -34.66
N GLN A 157 -17.55 -7.00 -34.00
CA GLN A 157 -18.11 -5.70 -33.67
C GLN A 157 -17.35 -5.02 -32.52
N PHE A 158 -16.66 -5.79 -31.67
CA PHE A 158 -16.01 -5.27 -30.46
C PHE A 158 -14.49 -5.47 -30.43
N SER A 159 -13.95 -6.47 -31.12
CA SER A 159 -12.52 -6.78 -31.10
C SER A 159 -11.65 -5.59 -31.54
N GLU A 160 -11.95 -5.00 -32.69
CA GLU A 160 -11.20 -3.87 -33.25
C GLU A 160 -11.39 -2.56 -32.44
N PRO A 161 -12.61 -2.17 -32.02
CA PRO A 161 -12.78 -1.03 -31.12
C PRO A 161 -12.05 -1.15 -29.77
N ILE A 162 -12.02 -2.34 -29.19
CA ILE A 162 -11.35 -2.59 -27.90
C ILE A 162 -9.84 -2.46 -28.04
N GLU A 163 -9.26 -3.03 -29.09
CA GLU A 163 -7.83 -2.93 -29.36
C GLU A 163 -7.41 -1.46 -29.58
N ASN A 164 -8.21 -0.71 -30.35
CA ASN A 164 -8.01 0.72 -30.56
C ASN A 164 -8.10 1.54 -29.26
N ALA A 165 -9.05 1.22 -28.38
CA ALA A 165 -9.20 1.87 -27.09
C ALA A 165 -8.00 1.59 -26.17
N ILE A 166 -7.53 0.33 -26.10
CA ILE A 166 -6.33 -0.07 -25.35
C ILE A 166 -5.10 0.71 -25.83
N ASN A 167 -4.89 0.77 -27.14
CA ASN A 167 -3.76 1.49 -27.74
C ASN A 167 -3.83 3.00 -27.48
N ALA A 168 -5.02 3.60 -27.54
CA ALA A 168 -5.21 5.02 -27.25
C ALA A 168 -4.91 5.37 -25.78
N VAL A 169 -5.35 4.51 -24.85
CA VAL A 169 -5.04 4.66 -23.42
C VAL A 169 -3.53 4.54 -23.18
N TRP A 170 -2.87 3.55 -23.80
CA TRP A 170 -1.43 3.36 -23.67
C TRP A 170 -0.61 4.54 -24.23
N ALA A 171 -0.99 5.06 -25.39
CA ALA A 171 -0.36 6.24 -25.99
C ALA A 171 -0.48 7.47 -25.09
N LYS A 172 -1.67 7.69 -24.51
CA LYS A 172 -1.91 8.79 -23.57
C LYS A 172 -1.04 8.66 -22.31
N LEU A 173 -1.06 7.50 -21.65
CA LEU A 173 -0.25 7.24 -20.45
C LEU A 173 1.25 7.40 -20.73
N SER A 174 1.73 6.91 -21.88
CA SER A 174 3.13 7.02 -22.29
C SER A 174 3.54 8.49 -22.53
N SER A 175 2.66 9.31 -23.09
CA SER A 175 2.89 10.74 -23.31
C SER A 175 2.92 11.56 -22.01
N GLU A 176 2.12 11.16 -21.02
CA GLU A 176 2.11 11.78 -19.69
C GLU A 176 3.41 11.47 -18.91
N LEU A 177 4.03 10.32 -19.19
CA LEU A 177 5.30 9.88 -18.58
C LEU A 177 6.55 10.50 -19.21
N SER A 178 6.52 10.91 -20.49
CA SER A 178 7.70 11.52 -21.14
C SER A 178 7.83 13.02 -20.91
N ASN A 179 6.76 13.67 -20.41
CA ASN A 179 6.67 15.12 -20.23
C ASN A 179 6.79 15.57 -18.77
N GLY A 180 7.16 14.67 -17.85
CA GLY A 180 7.45 14.96 -16.43
C GLY A 180 8.80 14.41 -16.01
#